data_AF-A0A143ZEA4-F1
#
_entry.id   AF-A0A143ZEA4-F1
#
_cell.length_a   1.000
_cell.length_b   1.000
_cell.length_c   1.000
_cell.angle_alpha   90.00
_cell.angle_beta   90.00
_cell.angle_gamma   90.00
#
_symmetry.space_group_name_H-M   'P 1'
#
loop_
_entity.id
_entity.type
_entity.pdbx_description
1 polymer ?
#
loop_
_entity_poly.entity_id
_entity_poly.type
_entity_poly.pdbx_seq_one_letter_code
_entity_poly.pdbx_strand_id
1 'polypeptide(L)'
;MVYLKKRSHAKPQPKQIIGGEKRKFVISKIIDILDDFRLSRFENEGAIRAGVRSALCLAGNGWHPSDSEAAALLATAFTKMGAHRPSWLEGQKEYVLAQEECFQCGRDLDEESIARNDRFCSENCRTTARVYREGLERFNRHRVHARVGAINALSRAPERKCAQCSKGFFSAKADQIFCSHACYQINERNPLRHRQCAHCSTNFVCHQGGDREQRFCSSECFAAGREVRQVSCLVCETTFSAKSARAKFCGPKCTNIFHRRKRLEEAKLTASEFQTHSEAEPSVLISDASNILRHPALTIEAFDALFHPPRRPTLAETLAASFGGQRPFVSQGELVRDLRVRLIQEGLSWSEAQAEAEQTVDEAIQIAGLERPRSTIAGGYRLSQERKAVR
;
A
#
# COMPACT_ATOMS: atom_id res chain seq x y z
N MET A 1 28.32 31.06 -9.29
CA MET A 1 27.22 30.20 -8.79
C MET A 1 25.91 30.78 -9.34
N VAL A 2 25.38 30.21 -10.44
CA VAL A 2 24.15 30.74 -11.06
C VAL A 2 22.96 30.27 -10.22
N TYR A 3 22.42 31.15 -9.39
CA TYR A 3 21.13 30.93 -8.75
C TYR A 3 20.08 30.86 -9.86
N LEU A 4 19.73 29.63 -10.29
CA LEU A 4 18.55 29.39 -11.10
C LEU A 4 17.37 29.93 -10.29
N LYS A 5 16.91 31.14 -10.64
CA LYS A 5 15.70 31.75 -10.09
C LYS A 5 14.58 30.78 -10.44
N LYS A 6 14.25 29.87 -9.51
CA LYS A 6 13.16 28.91 -9.68
C LYS A 6 11.96 29.75 -10.06
N ARG A 7 11.50 29.62 -11.30
CA ARG A 7 10.15 30.02 -11.67
C ARG A 7 9.25 29.08 -10.90
N SER A 8 9.03 29.37 -9.61
CA SER A 8 7.90 28.81 -8.90
C SER A 8 6.70 29.42 -9.60
N HIS A 9 6.17 28.73 -10.60
CA HIS A 9 4.81 28.96 -11.02
C HIS A 9 4.00 28.84 -9.73
N ALA A 10 3.57 29.98 -9.19
CA ALA A 10 2.68 30.00 -8.06
C ALA A 10 1.56 29.05 -8.43
N LYS A 11 1.40 27.96 -7.64
CA LYS A 11 0.31 27.03 -7.91
C LYS A 11 -0.95 27.88 -7.96
N PRO A 12 -1.76 27.78 -9.03
CA PRO A 12 -2.96 28.58 -9.12
C PRO A 12 -3.76 28.33 -7.85
N GLN A 13 -4.06 29.41 -7.13
CA GLN A 13 -4.88 29.29 -5.94
C GLN A 13 -6.24 28.76 -6.38
N PRO A 14 -6.81 27.75 -5.68
CA PRO A 14 -8.10 27.22 -6.04
C PRO A 14 -9.14 28.35 -6.04
N LYS A 15 -10.02 28.37 -7.04
CA LYS A 15 -11.09 29.36 -7.13
C LYS A 15 -12.00 29.23 -5.90
N GLN A 16 -12.21 30.32 -5.19
CA GLN A 16 -13.14 30.36 -4.05
C GLN A 16 -14.57 30.09 -4.55
N ILE A 17 -15.29 29.21 -3.85
CA ILE A 17 -16.68 28.87 -4.16
C ILE A 17 -17.62 29.86 -3.45
N ILE A 18 -17.33 30.17 -2.19
CA ILE A 18 -18.07 31.11 -1.34
C ILE A 18 -17.27 32.40 -1.21
N GLY A 19 -17.77 33.46 -1.85
CA GLY A 19 -17.22 34.82 -1.78
C GLY A 19 -18.05 35.78 -0.93
N GLY A 20 -17.49 36.97 -0.68
CA GLY A 20 -18.20 38.14 -0.12
C GLY A 20 -18.77 37.94 1.28
N GLU A 21 -19.95 38.53 1.52
CA GLU A 21 -20.64 38.50 2.83
C GLU A 21 -21.03 37.07 3.25
N LYS A 22 -21.42 36.20 2.29
CA LYS A 22 -21.72 34.79 2.58
C LYS A 22 -20.53 34.09 3.22
N ARG A 23 -19.30 34.39 2.75
CA ARG A 23 -18.07 33.81 3.32
C ARG A 23 -17.88 34.25 4.77
N LYS A 24 -18.08 35.54 5.07
CA LYS A 24 -17.97 36.09 6.42
C LYS A 24 -18.98 35.43 7.37
N PHE A 25 -20.24 35.28 6.93
CA PHE A 25 -21.28 34.60 7.70
C PHE A 25 -20.91 33.14 8.02
N VAL A 26 -20.47 32.38 7.00
CA VAL A 26 -20.05 30.98 7.20
C VAL A 26 -18.85 30.89 8.15
N ILE A 27 -17.85 31.77 8.00
CA ILE A 27 -16.71 31.81 8.92
C ILE A 27 -17.16 32.12 10.35
N SER A 28 -18.08 33.07 10.55
CA SER A 28 -18.64 33.37 11.87
C SER A 28 -19.30 32.13 12.49
N LYS A 29 -20.11 31.41 11.71
CA LYS A 29 -20.74 30.17 12.18
C LYS A 29 -19.76 29.04 12.48
N ILE A 30 -18.68 28.94 11.70
CA ILE A 30 -17.60 28.01 12.01
C ILE A 30 -16.92 28.38 13.32
N ILE A 31 -16.67 29.67 13.58
CA ILE A 31 -16.09 30.14 14.85
C ILE A 31 -17.01 29.79 16.02
N ASP A 32 -18.32 30.07 15.91
CA ASP A 32 -19.30 29.74 16.96
C ASP A 32 -19.25 28.25 17.36
N ILE A 33 -19.03 27.34 16.40
CA ILE A 33 -18.94 25.88 16.65
C ILE A 33 -17.55 25.48 17.14
N LEU A 34 -16.49 26.11 16.63
CA LEU A 34 -15.11 25.83 17.05
C LEU A 34 -14.83 26.31 18.48
N ASP A 35 -15.56 27.32 18.97
CA ASP A 35 -15.41 27.84 20.33
C ASP A 35 -15.90 26.85 21.40
N ASP A 36 -16.82 25.94 21.04
CA ASP A 36 -17.29 24.85 21.91
C ASP A 36 -16.33 23.64 21.86
N PHE A 37 -15.07 23.85 22.28
CA PHE A 37 -14.08 22.80 22.42
C PHE A 37 -13.84 22.43 23.89
N ARG A 38 -13.51 21.16 24.16
CA ARG A 38 -13.21 20.67 25.51
C ARG A 38 -11.74 20.37 25.71
N LEU A 39 -11.14 19.69 24.74
CA LEU A 39 -9.75 19.22 24.83
C LEU A 39 -8.79 20.09 24.03
N SER A 40 -9.19 20.50 22.83
CA SER A 40 -8.34 21.25 21.92
C SER A 40 -9.16 22.12 21.00
N ARG A 41 -8.64 23.31 20.66
CA ARG A 41 -9.24 24.19 19.65
C ARG A 41 -9.48 23.50 18.31
N PHE A 42 -8.78 22.39 18.03
CA PHE A 42 -8.90 21.60 16.80
C PHE A 42 -9.86 20.40 16.90
N GLU A 43 -10.49 20.17 18.06
CA GLU A 43 -11.37 19.02 18.33
C GLU A 43 -12.48 18.87 17.28
N ASN A 44 -13.14 19.97 16.94
CA ASN A 44 -14.26 19.98 15.97
C ASN A 44 -13.81 20.17 14.50
N GLU A 45 -12.51 20.26 14.20
CA GLU A 45 -12.01 20.56 12.84
C GLU A 45 -12.51 19.54 11.81
N GLY A 46 -12.36 18.25 12.13
CA GLY A 46 -12.67 17.16 11.20
C GLY A 46 -14.16 17.11 10.84
N ALA A 47 -15.03 17.19 11.84
CA ALA A 47 -16.48 17.15 11.66
C ALA A 47 -16.97 18.37 10.85
N ILE A 48 -16.50 19.58 11.18
CA ILE A 48 -16.87 20.81 10.46
C ILE A 48 -16.38 20.75 9.02
N ARG A 49 -15.12 20.34 8.78
CA ARG A 49 -14.58 20.22 7.41
C ARG A 49 -15.41 19.27 6.57
N ALA A 50 -15.76 18.11 7.14
CA ALA A 50 -16.58 17.11 6.46
C ALA A 50 -17.98 17.66 6.15
N GLY A 51 -18.63 18.34 7.11
CA GLY A 51 -19.95 18.94 6.94
C GLY A 51 -19.98 20.03 5.85
N VAL A 52 -19.05 20.99 5.92
CA VAL A 52 -18.93 22.07 4.92
C VAL A 52 -18.65 21.50 3.54
N ARG A 53 -17.72 20.53 3.44
CA ARG A 53 -17.42 19.86 2.17
C ARG A 53 -18.65 19.15 1.60
N SER A 54 -19.37 18.37 2.41
CA SER A 54 -20.56 17.65 1.98
C SER A 54 -21.65 18.61 1.49
N ALA A 55 -21.88 19.72 2.20
CA ALA A 55 -22.83 20.74 1.79
C ALA A 55 -22.45 21.38 0.44
N LEU A 56 -21.17 21.67 0.22
CA LEU A 56 -20.67 22.20 -1.06
C LEU A 56 -20.80 21.20 -2.22
N CYS A 57 -20.54 19.92 -1.97
CA CYS A 57 -20.76 18.86 -2.95
C CYS A 57 -22.25 18.73 -3.33
N LEU A 58 -23.14 18.77 -2.34
CA LEU A 58 -24.59 18.73 -2.56
C LEU A 58 -25.10 19.95 -3.33
N ALA A 59 -24.42 21.10 -3.22
CA ALA A 59 -24.68 22.28 -4.02
C ALA A 59 -24.15 22.18 -5.48
N GLY A 60 -23.63 21.03 -5.90
CA GLY A 60 -23.18 20.76 -7.27
C GLY A 60 -21.70 21.04 -7.54
N ASN A 61 -20.89 21.29 -6.50
CA ASN A 61 -19.46 21.50 -6.68
C ASN A 61 -18.69 20.17 -6.70
N GLY A 62 -17.57 20.13 -7.43
CA GLY A 62 -16.67 18.99 -7.40
C GLY A 62 -16.06 18.75 -6.01
N TRP A 63 -15.64 17.51 -5.73
CA TRP A 63 -15.09 17.14 -4.42
C TRP A 63 -13.80 17.92 -4.07
N HIS A 64 -12.84 18.01 -5.00
CA HIS A 64 -11.57 18.73 -4.79
C HIS A 64 -11.74 20.23 -4.48
N PRO A 65 -12.49 21.02 -5.27
CA PRO A 65 -12.70 22.43 -4.94
C PRO A 65 -13.50 22.62 -3.64
N SER A 66 -14.46 21.74 -3.35
CA SER A 66 -15.23 21.77 -2.09
C SER A 66 -14.36 21.52 -0.86
N ASP A 67 -13.47 20.51 -0.90
CA ASP A 67 -12.55 20.22 0.20
C ASP A 67 -11.50 21.33 0.40
N SER A 68 -11.03 21.92 -0.71
CA SER A 68 -10.10 23.06 -0.69
C SER A 68 -10.75 24.29 -0.07
N GLU A 69 -11.99 24.59 -0.43
CA GLU A 69 -12.74 25.72 0.12
C GLU A 69 -13.07 25.51 1.60
N ALA A 70 -13.51 24.31 1.99
CA ALA A 70 -13.76 23.96 3.40
C ALA A 70 -12.49 24.15 4.25
N ALA A 71 -11.34 23.69 3.76
CA ALA A 71 -10.06 23.90 4.43
C ALA A 71 -9.68 25.38 4.53
N ALA A 72 -9.91 26.17 3.48
CA ALA A 72 -9.63 27.60 3.48
C ALA A 72 -10.52 28.40 4.45
N LEU A 73 -11.81 28.02 4.57
CA LEU A 73 -12.74 28.61 5.54
C LEU A 73 -12.28 28.32 6.98
N LEU A 74 -11.94 27.07 7.29
CA LEU A 74 -11.41 26.67 8.60
C LEU A 74 -10.09 27.37 8.94
N ALA A 75 -9.15 27.42 8.00
CA ALA A 75 -7.88 28.12 8.21
C ALA A 75 -8.09 29.61 8.55
N THR A 76 -9.06 30.25 7.89
CA THR A 76 -9.42 31.64 8.18
C THR A 76 -10.07 31.77 9.56
N ALA A 77 -10.96 30.84 9.93
CA ALA A 77 -11.59 30.80 11.25
C ALA A 77 -10.54 30.64 12.37
N PHE A 78 -9.62 29.68 12.26
CA PHE A 78 -8.54 29.48 13.23
C PHE A 78 -7.62 30.69 13.35
N THR A 79 -7.29 31.33 12.22
CA THR A 79 -6.50 32.57 12.24
C THR A 79 -7.21 33.67 13.03
N LYS A 80 -8.53 33.83 12.86
CA LYS A 80 -9.34 34.81 13.60
C LYS A 80 -9.45 34.49 15.10
N MET A 81 -9.46 33.21 15.46
CA MET A 81 -9.44 32.75 16.86
C MET A 81 -8.04 32.83 17.49
N GLY A 82 -7.01 33.22 16.74
CA GLY A 82 -5.61 33.17 17.20
C GLY A 82 -5.15 31.73 17.53
N ALA A 83 -5.73 30.73 16.90
CA ALA A 83 -5.33 29.33 17.07
C ALA A 83 -4.15 29.02 16.13
N HIS A 84 -3.00 28.69 16.72
CA HIS A 84 -1.83 28.23 15.97
C HIS A 84 -1.86 26.71 15.83
N ARG A 85 -1.73 26.21 14.60
CA ARG A 85 -1.67 24.77 14.37
C ARG A 85 -0.35 24.25 14.93
N PRO A 86 -0.36 23.15 15.71
CA PRO A 86 0.88 22.55 16.16
C PRO A 86 1.77 22.23 14.96
N SER A 87 3.06 22.47 15.12
CA SER A 87 4.07 21.98 14.21
C SER A 87 3.93 20.47 14.07
N TRP A 88 4.45 19.92 12.96
CA TRP A 88 4.39 18.47 12.77
C TRP A 88 5.01 17.71 13.94
N LEU A 89 6.08 18.25 14.55
CA LEU A 89 6.72 17.69 15.74
C LEU A 89 5.79 17.70 16.95
N GLU A 90 5.11 18.81 17.23
CA GLU A 90 4.14 18.93 18.33
C GLU A 90 2.90 18.05 18.12
N GLY A 91 2.58 17.69 16.88
CA GLY A 91 1.52 16.73 16.56
C GLY A 91 1.92 15.27 16.72
N GLN A 92 3.17 14.97 17.09
CA GLN A 92 3.60 13.60 17.34
C GLN A 92 3.12 13.11 18.70
N LYS A 93 2.99 11.78 18.87
CA LYS A 93 2.50 11.16 20.11
C LYS A 93 3.35 11.56 21.33
N GLU A 94 4.63 11.79 21.08
CA GLU A 94 5.65 12.37 21.93
C GLU A 94 5.16 13.57 22.75
N TYR A 95 4.39 14.46 22.12
CA TYR A 95 3.94 15.72 22.68
C TYR A 95 2.49 15.65 23.19
N VAL A 96 1.74 14.65 22.74
CA VAL A 96 0.31 14.49 23.07
C VAL A 96 0.12 13.64 24.31
N LEU A 97 0.92 12.58 24.49
CA LEU A 97 0.80 11.66 25.61
C LEU A 97 1.42 12.25 26.87
N ALA A 98 0.71 12.07 28.00
CA ALA A 98 1.19 12.51 29.30
C ALA A 98 2.51 11.83 29.67
N GLN A 99 3.26 12.41 30.60
CA GLN A 99 4.50 11.78 31.09
C GLN A 99 4.23 10.46 31.84
N GLU A 100 3.04 10.35 32.39
CA GLU A 100 2.52 9.18 33.13
C GLU A 100 2.02 8.06 32.18
N GLU A 101 1.96 8.31 30.87
CA GLU A 101 1.52 7.34 29.88
C GLU A 101 2.70 6.77 29.08
N CYS A 102 2.61 5.47 28.78
CA CYS A 102 3.53 4.77 27.91
C CYS A 102 3.51 5.38 26.52
N PHE A 103 4.67 5.85 26.09
CA PHE A 103 4.85 6.56 24.83
C PHE A 103 4.40 5.77 23.59
N GLN A 104 4.49 4.44 23.63
CA GLN A 104 4.16 3.59 22.48
C GLN A 104 2.66 3.23 22.41
N CYS A 105 2.09 2.82 23.54
CA CYS A 105 0.73 2.26 23.60
C CYS A 105 -0.30 3.15 24.29
N GLY A 106 0.13 4.22 24.98
CA GLY A 106 -0.74 5.14 25.71
C GLY A 106 -1.33 4.59 27.00
N ARG A 107 -0.83 3.47 27.54
CA ARG A 107 -1.27 2.95 28.85
C ARG A 107 -0.59 3.68 29.99
N ASP A 108 -1.28 3.86 31.10
CA ASP A 108 -0.71 4.38 32.34
C ASP A 108 0.51 3.55 32.77
N LEU A 109 1.54 4.24 33.22
CA LEU A 109 2.75 3.67 33.77
C LEU A 109 2.56 3.38 35.26
N ASP A 110 3.20 2.31 35.72
CA ASP A 110 3.32 2.03 37.14
C ASP A 110 4.17 3.08 37.85
N GLU A 111 3.88 3.31 39.13
CA GLU A 111 4.59 4.30 39.96
C GLU A 111 6.11 4.08 39.98
N GLU A 112 6.57 2.83 39.91
CA GLU A 112 8.01 2.53 39.86
C GLU A 112 8.64 2.98 38.53
N SER A 113 7.97 2.76 37.40
CA SER A 113 8.43 3.26 36.09
C SER A 113 8.43 4.78 36.04
N ILE A 114 7.41 5.43 36.62
CA ILE A 114 7.36 6.89 36.74
C ILE A 114 8.52 7.39 37.62
N ALA A 115 8.80 6.73 38.74
CA ALA A 115 9.92 7.06 39.64
C ALA A 115 11.29 6.87 38.98
N ARG A 116 11.43 5.89 38.08
CA ARG A 116 12.62 5.70 37.21
C ARG A 116 12.69 6.67 36.03
N ASN A 117 11.66 7.50 35.84
CA ASN A 117 11.47 8.34 34.66
C ASN A 117 11.49 7.53 33.34
N ASP A 118 11.01 6.29 33.39
CA ASP A 118 10.79 5.46 32.22
C ASP A 118 9.56 5.95 31.46
N ARG A 119 9.64 5.99 30.12
CA ARG A 119 8.53 6.40 29.25
C ARG A 119 7.78 5.22 28.63
N PHE A 120 8.05 3.99 29.06
CA PHE A 120 7.53 2.77 28.43
C PHE A 120 7.07 1.77 29.48
N CYS A 121 5.89 1.18 29.30
CA CYS A 121 5.34 0.18 30.22
C CYS A 121 6.00 -1.20 30.08
N SER A 122 6.82 -1.43 29.04
CA SER A 122 7.53 -2.69 28.82
C SER A 122 8.70 -2.54 27.85
N GLU A 123 9.65 -3.49 27.92
CA GLU A 123 10.80 -3.55 27.00
C GLU A 123 10.36 -3.73 25.54
N ASN A 124 9.26 -4.44 25.30
CA ASN A 124 8.70 -4.58 23.97
C ASN A 124 8.19 -3.24 23.41
N CYS A 125 7.53 -2.42 24.24
CA CYS A 125 7.11 -1.07 23.84
C CYS A 125 8.31 -0.18 23.54
N ARG A 126 9.36 -0.25 24.37
CA ARG A 126 10.63 0.47 24.17
C ARG A 126 11.29 0.08 22.85
N THR A 127 11.44 -1.22 22.59
CA THR A 127 12.04 -1.74 21.35
C THR A 127 11.20 -1.37 20.13
N THR A 128 9.89 -1.50 20.20
CA THR A 128 8.99 -1.16 19.08
C THR A 128 9.05 0.33 18.76
N ALA A 129 9.03 1.20 19.77
CA ALA A 129 9.17 2.63 19.59
C ALA A 129 10.52 3.00 18.95
N ARG A 130 11.61 2.36 19.38
CA ARG A 130 12.94 2.55 18.78
C ARG A 130 12.95 2.17 17.30
N VAL A 131 12.49 0.97 16.95
CA VAL A 131 12.45 0.48 15.56
C VAL A 131 11.57 1.40 14.69
N TYR A 132 10.44 1.85 15.21
CA TYR A 132 9.56 2.79 14.51
C TYR A 132 10.26 4.12 14.20
N ARG A 133 10.89 4.74 15.22
CA ARG A 133 11.62 6.01 15.03
C ARG A 133 12.77 5.87 14.05
N GLU A 134 13.59 4.82 14.19
CA GLU A 134 14.69 4.54 13.25
C GLU A 134 14.18 4.33 11.82
N GLY A 135 13.04 3.64 11.66
CA GLY A 135 12.39 3.44 10.36
C GLY A 135 11.92 4.76 9.74
N LEU A 136 11.30 5.63 10.54
CA LEU A 136 10.84 6.94 10.10
C LEU A 136 12.00 7.87 9.73
N GLU A 137 13.05 7.91 10.54
CA GLU A 137 14.28 8.66 10.24
C GLU A 137 14.95 8.15 8.97
N ARG A 138 15.07 6.83 8.81
CA ARG A 138 15.63 6.21 7.60
C ARG A 138 14.84 6.60 6.36
N PHE A 139 13.51 6.55 6.44
CA PHE A 139 12.62 6.96 5.35
C PHE A 139 12.78 8.45 5.02
N ASN A 140 12.79 9.32 6.02
CA ASN A 140 12.97 10.76 5.83
C ASN A 140 14.34 11.09 5.24
N ARG A 141 15.40 10.48 5.77
CA ARG A 141 16.77 10.60 5.25
C ARG A 141 16.85 10.15 3.79
N HIS A 142 16.24 9.01 3.45
CA HIS A 142 16.16 8.53 2.07
C HIS A 142 15.43 9.52 1.15
N ARG A 143 14.30 10.08 1.58
CA ARG A 143 13.57 11.10 0.81
C ARG A 143 14.40 12.37 0.58
N VAL A 144 15.10 12.84 1.61
CA VAL A 144 15.98 14.02 1.50
C VAL A 144 17.13 13.73 0.54
N HIS A 145 17.84 12.59 0.69
CA HIS A 145 18.91 12.22 -0.23
C HIS A 145 18.44 12.03 -1.66
N ALA A 146 17.29 11.37 -1.88
CA ALA A 146 16.71 11.23 -3.21
C ALA A 146 16.39 12.60 -3.83
N ARG A 147 15.86 13.54 -3.02
CA ARG A 147 15.55 14.90 -3.47
C ARG A 147 16.82 15.71 -3.80
N VAL A 148 17.83 15.64 -2.94
CA VAL A 148 19.13 16.30 -3.15
C VAL A 148 19.82 15.71 -4.37
N GLY A 149 19.84 14.38 -4.50
CA GLY A 149 20.35 13.68 -5.68
C GLY A 149 19.67 14.13 -6.97
N ALA A 150 18.33 14.24 -6.97
CA ALA A 150 17.58 14.75 -8.12
C ALA A 150 17.92 16.22 -8.45
N ILE A 151 18.10 17.08 -7.46
CA ILE A 151 18.50 18.48 -7.66
C ILE A 151 19.92 18.56 -8.24
N ASN A 152 20.86 17.77 -7.72
CA ASN A 152 22.24 17.72 -8.19
C ASN A 152 22.35 17.12 -9.61
N ALA A 153 21.59 16.07 -9.90
CA ALA A 153 21.52 15.50 -11.24
C ALA A 153 20.95 16.51 -12.24
N LEU A 154 19.92 17.28 -11.85
CA LEU A 154 19.34 18.32 -12.69
C LEU A 154 20.29 19.50 -12.90
N SER A 155 21.07 19.91 -11.89
CA SER A 155 22.00 21.04 -12.00
C SER A 155 23.25 20.72 -12.84
N ARG A 156 23.66 19.44 -12.89
CA ARG A 156 24.76 18.95 -13.73
C ARG A 156 24.31 18.52 -15.12
N ALA A 157 23.00 18.40 -15.36
CA ALA A 157 22.49 18.00 -16.66
C ALA A 157 22.88 19.04 -17.73
N PRO A 158 23.32 18.62 -18.92
CA PRO A 158 23.48 19.54 -20.04
C PRO A 158 22.12 20.05 -20.52
N GLU A 159 22.09 21.26 -21.07
CA GLU A 159 20.90 21.78 -21.74
C GLU A 159 20.61 20.95 -23.00
N ARG A 160 19.35 20.55 -23.18
CA ARG A 160 18.88 19.80 -24.35
C ARG A 160 17.77 20.55 -25.05
N LYS A 161 17.66 20.36 -26.36
CA LYS A 161 16.55 20.91 -27.15
C LYS A 161 15.41 19.90 -27.17
N CYS A 162 14.20 20.35 -26.87
CA CYS A 162 12.99 19.54 -26.96
C CYS A 162 12.74 19.13 -28.41
N ALA A 163 12.53 17.84 -28.70
CA ALA A 163 12.25 17.38 -30.07
C ALA A 163 10.94 17.94 -30.68
N GLN A 164 9.98 18.35 -29.84
CA GLN A 164 8.68 18.86 -30.30
C GLN A 164 8.65 20.38 -30.52
N CYS A 165 9.29 21.16 -29.63
CA CYS A 165 9.18 22.63 -29.64
C CYS A 165 10.54 23.36 -29.67
N SER A 166 11.63 22.61 -29.76
CA SER A 166 13.02 23.10 -29.82
C SER A 166 13.51 23.94 -28.65
N LYS A 167 12.67 24.20 -27.64
CA LYS A 167 13.06 24.93 -26.41
C LYS A 167 14.12 24.15 -25.62
N GLY A 168 15.10 24.88 -25.09
CA GLY A 168 16.09 24.38 -24.16
C GLY A 168 15.46 23.92 -22.83
N PHE A 169 15.88 22.75 -22.33
CA PHE A 169 15.48 22.23 -21.02
C PHE A 169 16.58 21.38 -20.39
N PHE A 170 16.52 21.24 -19.07
CA PHE A 170 17.42 20.40 -18.28
C PHE A 170 16.64 19.20 -17.75
N SER A 171 17.23 18.00 -17.81
CA SER A 171 16.65 16.81 -17.18
C SER A 171 17.73 15.92 -16.57
N ALA A 172 17.45 15.42 -15.36
CA ALA A 172 18.29 14.43 -14.70
C ALA A 172 18.33 13.08 -15.46
N LYS A 173 17.34 12.81 -16.31
CA LYS A 173 17.23 11.55 -17.06
C LYS A 173 17.85 11.69 -18.45
N ALA A 174 18.78 10.82 -18.81
CA ALA A 174 19.51 10.89 -20.08
C ALA A 174 18.63 10.65 -21.32
N ASP A 175 17.58 9.86 -21.16
CA ASP A 175 16.62 9.44 -22.18
C ASP A 175 15.46 10.42 -22.37
N GLN A 176 15.32 11.45 -21.53
CA GLN A 176 14.22 12.41 -21.67
C GLN A 176 14.45 13.34 -22.87
N ILE A 177 13.55 13.25 -23.86
CA ILE A 177 13.60 13.99 -25.13
C ILE A 177 12.73 15.26 -25.13
N PHE A 178 11.68 15.29 -24.29
CA PHE A 178 10.69 16.37 -24.26
C PHE A 178 10.80 17.24 -23.00
N CYS A 179 10.64 18.55 -23.16
CA CYS A 179 10.71 19.51 -22.05
C CYS A 179 9.50 19.44 -21.10
N SER A 180 8.38 18.88 -21.54
CA SER A 180 7.14 18.79 -20.76
C SER A 180 6.27 17.63 -21.20
N HIS A 181 5.34 17.22 -20.33
CA HIS A 181 4.33 16.21 -20.64
C HIS A 181 3.41 16.62 -21.81
N ALA A 182 3.09 17.91 -21.93
CA ALA A 182 2.31 18.41 -23.06
C ALA A 182 3.04 18.22 -24.40
N CYS A 183 4.35 18.55 -24.46
CA CYS A 183 5.16 18.28 -25.65
C CYS A 183 5.25 16.79 -25.98
N TYR A 184 5.35 15.93 -24.96
CA TYR A 184 5.30 14.49 -25.14
C TYR A 184 3.96 14.04 -25.75
N GLN A 185 2.82 14.50 -25.23
CA GLN A 185 1.50 14.16 -25.76
C GLN A 185 1.28 14.66 -27.20
N ILE A 186 1.77 15.84 -27.55
CA ILE A 186 1.70 16.33 -28.94
C ILE A 186 2.52 15.43 -29.85
N ASN A 187 3.73 15.04 -29.44
CA ASN A 187 4.55 14.11 -30.21
C ASN A 187 3.94 12.69 -30.28
N GLU A 188 3.21 12.27 -29.25
CA GLU A 188 2.48 11.01 -29.25
C GLU A 188 1.33 11.00 -30.27
N ARG A 189 0.68 12.15 -30.49
CA ARG A 189 -0.35 12.35 -31.53
C ARG A 189 0.23 12.54 -32.93
N ASN A 190 1.55 12.50 -33.10
CA ASN A 190 2.17 12.66 -34.41
C ASN A 190 1.77 11.48 -35.32
N PRO A 191 1.09 11.74 -36.45
CA PRO A 191 0.62 10.68 -37.35
C PRO A 191 1.75 9.83 -37.93
N LEU A 192 3.00 10.32 -37.94
CA LEU A 192 4.17 9.52 -38.32
C LEU A 192 4.43 8.31 -37.40
N ARG A 193 3.88 8.33 -36.18
CA ARG A 193 3.93 7.19 -35.24
C ARG A 193 2.79 6.20 -35.44
N HIS A 194 1.81 6.54 -36.28
CA HIS A 194 0.71 5.65 -36.58
C HIS A 194 1.19 4.60 -37.57
N ARG A 195 1.06 3.33 -37.21
CA ARG A 195 1.30 2.19 -38.09
C ARG A 195 0.01 1.43 -38.30
N GLN A 196 -0.14 0.78 -39.45
CA GLN A 196 -1.24 -0.14 -39.71
C GLN A 196 -0.96 -1.46 -38.99
N CYS A 197 -1.94 -1.97 -38.25
CA CYS A 197 -1.84 -3.28 -37.62
C CYS A 197 -1.74 -4.38 -38.68
N ALA A 198 -0.74 -5.26 -38.57
CA ALA A 198 -0.56 -6.37 -39.50
C ALA A 198 -1.68 -7.44 -39.46
N HIS A 199 -2.58 -7.39 -38.48
CA HIS A 199 -3.71 -8.33 -38.36
C HIS A 199 -5.05 -7.70 -38.75
N CYS A 200 -5.42 -6.56 -38.15
CA CYS A 200 -6.73 -5.92 -38.38
C CYS A 200 -6.68 -4.64 -39.23
N SER A 201 -5.50 -4.26 -39.73
CA SER A 201 -5.26 -3.04 -40.54
C SER A 201 -5.62 -1.71 -39.87
N THR A 202 -6.05 -1.70 -38.60
CA THR A 202 -6.36 -0.47 -37.86
C THR A 202 -5.08 0.32 -37.58
N ASN A 203 -5.12 1.64 -37.79
CA ASN A 203 -4.02 2.54 -37.44
C ASN A 203 -3.87 2.65 -35.92
N PHE A 204 -2.66 2.49 -35.40
CA PHE A 204 -2.39 2.59 -33.96
C PHE A 204 -1.05 3.29 -33.68
N VAL A 205 -0.92 3.92 -32.51
CA VAL A 205 0.31 4.59 -32.08
C VAL A 205 1.30 3.56 -31.55
N CYS A 206 2.49 3.49 -32.14
CA CYS A 206 3.56 2.63 -31.63
C CYS A 206 4.24 3.27 -30.41
N HIS A 207 4.09 2.68 -29.22
CA HIS A 207 4.67 3.22 -27.97
C HIS A 207 6.13 2.81 -27.74
N GLN A 208 6.63 1.77 -28.42
CA GLN A 208 8.00 1.28 -28.23
C GLN A 208 9.01 2.17 -28.96
N GLY A 209 9.85 2.89 -28.21
CA GLY A 209 10.89 3.77 -28.71
C GLY A 209 12.24 3.09 -28.97
N GLY A 210 12.25 1.91 -29.62
CA GLY A 210 13.48 1.22 -30.00
C GLY A 210 13.34 0.48 -31.33
N ASP A 211 14.42 -0.18 -31.78
CA ASP A 211 14.49 -0.90 -33.08
C ASP A 211 13.45 -2.01 -33.26
N ARG A 212 12.70 -2.35 -32.21
CA ARG A 212 11.62 -3.33 -32.30
C ARG A 212 10.37 -2.67 -32.85
N GLU A 213 10.12 -2.93 -34.13
CA GLU A 213 8.90 -2.50 -34.81
C GLU A 213 7.66 -3.17 -34.21
N GLN A 214 6.83 -2.40 -33.50
CA GLN A 214 5.53 -2.87 -33.05
C GLN A 214 4.62 -3.04 -34.28
N ARG A 215 4.17 -4.28 -34.55
CA ARG A 215 3.36 -4.63 -35.73
C ARG A 215 1.86 -4.72 -35.46
N PHE A 216 1.45 -4.75 -34.19
CA PHE A 216 0.07 -5.03 -33.79
C PHE A 216 -0.46 -3.97 -32.83
N CYS A 217 -1.74 -3.62 -32.99
CA CYS A 217 -2.40 -2.57 -32.20
C CYS A 217 -2.75 -3.04 -30.78
N SER A 218 -3.01 -4.32 -30.58
CA SER A 218 -3.39 -4.91 -29.29
C SER A 218 -2.70 -6.25 -29.03
N SER A 219 -2.73 -6.69 -27.77
CA SER A 219 -2.29 -8.04 -27.38
C SER A 219 -3.11 -9.13 -28.06
N GLU A 220 -4.39 -8.88 -28.35
CA GLU A 220 -5.28 -9.79 -29.08
C GLU A 220 -4.86 -9.93 -30.54
N CYS A 221 -4.66 -8.80 -31.24
CA CYS A 221 -4.16 -8.82 -32.63
C CYS A 221 -2.76 -9.45 -32.71
N PHE A 222 -1.93 -9.27 -31.69
CA PHE A 222 -0.64 -9.95 -31.59
C PHE A 222 -0.80 -11.46 -31.38
N ALA A 223 -1.75 -11.90 -30.56
CA ALA A 223 -2.02 -13.32 -30.34
C ALA A 223 -2.60 -14.00 -31.58
N ALA A 224 -3.52 -13.33 -32.28
CA ALA A 224 -4.16 -13.81 -33.50
C ALA A 224 -3.22 -13.78 -34.72
N GLY A 225 -2.36 -12.77 -34.83
CA GLY A 225 -1.36 -12.65 -35.89
C GLY A 225 -0.12 -13.54 -35.71
N ARG A 226 0.00 -14.28 -34.60
CA ARG A 226 1.08 -15.25 -34.42
C ARG A 226 0.76 -16.54 -35.16
N GLU A 227 1.61 -16.87 -36.12
CA GLU A 227 1.60 -18.17 -36.77
C GLU A 227 1.81 -19.29 -35.72
N VAL A 228 0.82 -20.19 -35.61
CA VAL A 228 0.91 -21.36 -34.75
C VAL A 228 1.63 -22.45 -35.52
N ARG A 229 2.75 -22.92 -34.99
CA ARG A 229 3.54 -24.00 -35.60
C ARG A 229 3.34 -25.28 -34.81
N GLN A 230 3.21 -26.41 -35.50
CA GLN A 230 3.27 -27.71 -34.87
C GLN A 230 4.73 -28.09 -34.64
N VAL A 231 5.12 -28.30 -33.38
CA VAL A 231 6.48 -28.67 -32.98
C VAL A 231 6.40 -29.92 -32.09
N SER A 232 7.32 -30.86 -32.24
CA SER A 232 7.42 -32.03 -31.35
C SER A 232 8.22 -31.68 -30.08
N CYS A 233 7.75 -32.16 -28.93
CA CYS A 233 8.44 -31.92 -27.66
C CYS A 233 9.72 -32.77 -27.55
N LEU A 234 10.86 -32.17 -27.23
CA LEU A 234 12.14 -32.89 -27.05
C LEU A 234 12.20 -33.86 -25.84
N VAL A 235 11.14 -33.94 -25.02
CA VAL A 235 11.12 -34.77 -23.80
C VAL A 235 10.10 -35.89 -23.88
N CYS A 236 8.88 -35.58 -24.33
CA CYS A 236 7.78 -36.55 -24.41
C CYS A 236 7.32 -36.83 -25.85
N GLU A 237 7.97 -36.23 -26.85
CA GLU A 237 7.74 -36.41 -28.30
C GLU A 237 6.34 -36.02 -28.82
N THR A 238 5.42 -35.65 -27.93
CA THR A 238 4.09 -35.17 -28.30
C THR A 238 4.18 -33.92 -29.17
N THR A 239 3.43 -33.89 -30.27
CA THR A 239 3.26 -32.71 -31.11
C THR A 239 2.36 -31.70 -30.40
N PHE A 240 2.78 -30.44 -30.40
CA PHE A 240 2.02 -29.35 -29.77
C PHE A 240 2.09 -28.06 -30.59
N SER A 241 1.08 -27.22 -30.41
CA SER A 241 0.98 -25.90 -31.04
C SER A 241 1.83 -24.86 -30.32
N ALA A 242 2.97 -24.53 -30.91
CA ALA A 242 3.92 -23.55 -30.38
C ALA A 242 3.64 -22.13 -30.91
N LYS A 243 3.55 -21.16 -30.00
CA LYS A 243 3.42 -19.71 -30.30
C LYS A 243 4.75 -19.01 -30.60
N SER A 244 5.88 -19.71 -30.50
CA SER A 244 7.23 -19.16 -30.67
C SER A 244 8.08 -20.15 -31.44
N ALA A 245 8.85 -19.67 -32.42
CA ALA A 245 9.80 -20.48 -33.17
C ALA A 245 10.91 -21.09 -32.28
N ARG A 246 11.11 -20.57 -31.07
CA ARG A 246 12.10 -21.08 -30.10
C ARG A 246 11.52 -22.08 -29.11
N ALA A 247 10.22 -22.38 -29.15
CA ALA A 247 9.61 -23.33 -28.22
C ALA A 247 10.06 -24.76 -28.54
N LYS A 248 10.63 -25.44 -27.54
CA LYS A 248 11.14 -26.83 -27.65
C LYS A 248 10.35 -27.85 -26.82
N PHE A 249 9.44 -27.38 -25.97
CA PHE A 249 8.76 -28.20 -24.96
C PHE A 249 7.27 -27.88 -24.93
N CYS A 250 6.44 -28.90 -24.72
CA CYS A 250 4.98 -28.77 -24.69
C CYS A 250 4.43 -28.03 -23.44
N GLY A 251 5.24 -27.90 -22.38
CA GLY A 251 4.84 -27.17 -21.17
C GLY A 251 5.92 -27.12 -20.08
N PRO A 252 5.65 -26.46 -18.93
CA PRO A 252 6.64 -26.24 -17.86
C PRO A 252 7.22 -27.54 -17.28
N LYS A 253 6.42 -28.61 -17.22
CA LYS A 253 6.87 -29.93 -16.74
C LYS A 253 8.02 -30.48 -17.61
N CYS A 254 7.84 -30.51 -18.93
CA CYS A 254 8.86 -30.97 -19.86
C CYS A 254 10.09 -30.06 -19.87
N THR A 255 9.90 -28.74 -19.77
CA THR A 255 11.00 -27.78 -19.61
C THR A 255 11.85 -28.09 -18.38
N ASN A 256 11.21 -28.34 -17.23
CA ASN A 256 11.92 -28.67 -15.99
C ASN A 256 12.64 -30.02 -16.07
N ILE A 257 12.03 -31.03 -16.69
CA ILE A 257 12.67 -32.34 -16.92
C ILE A 257 13.92 -32.18 -17.79
N PHE A 258 13.83 -31.44 -18.89
CA PHE A 258 14.95 -31.18 -19.78
C PHE A 258 16.11 -30.48 -19.06
N HIS A 259 15.85 -29.37 -18.36
CA HIS A 259 16.89 -28.63 -17.62
C HIS A 259 17.45 -29.43 -16.44
N ARG A 260 16.67 -30.33 -15.83
CA ARG A 260 17.18 -31.26 -14.81
C ARG A 260 18.14 -32.28 -15.43
N ARG A 261 17.77 -32.91 -16.56
CA ARG A 261 18.65 -33.84 -17.29
C ARG A 261 19.95 -33.16 -17.71
N LYS A 262 19.87 -31.97 -18.30
CA LYS A 262 21.04 -31.17 -18.71
C LYS A 262 21.98 -30.85 -17.54
N ARG A 263 21.44 -30.43 -16.39
CA ARG A 263 22.26 -30.17 -15.19
C ARG A 263 22.93 -31.43 -14.65
N LEU A 264 22.27 -32.59 -14.73
CA LEU A 264 22.87 -33.86 -14.31
C LEU A 264 23.96 -34.33 -15.30
N GLU A 265 23.79 -34.09 -16.59
CA GLU A 265 24.82 -34.36 -17.61
C GLU A 265 26.03 -33.43 -17.44
N GLU A 266 25.81 -32.12 -17.27
CA GLU A 266 26.87 -31.15 -16.96
C GLU A 266 27.62 -31.52 -15.67
N ALA A 267 26.90 -31.91 -14.61
CA ALA A 267 27.50 -32.36 -13.35
C ALA A 267 28.33 -33.65 -13.52
N LYS A 268 27.86 -34.60 -14.35
CA LYS A 268 28.61 -35.83 -14.67
C LYS A 268 29.90 -35.52 -15.44
N LEU A 269 29.85 -34.61 -16.42
CA LEU A 269 31.02 -34.18 -17.18
C LEU A 269 32.07 -33.50 -16.27
N THR A 270 31.63 -32.58 -15.41
CA THR A 270 32.53 -31.93 -14.43
C THR A 270 33.11 -32.93 -13.42
N ALA A 271 32.36 -33.97 -13.04
CA ALA A 271 32.86 -35.01 -12.15
C ALA A 271 33.91 -35.90 -12.84
N SER A 272 33.73 -36.23 -14.12
CA SER A 272 34.73 -36.99 -14.89
C SER A 272 36.01 -36.18 -15.13
N GLU A 273 35.92 -34.87 -15.37
CA GLU A 273 37.08 -33.99 -15.51
C GLU A 273 37.89 -33.91 -14.20
N PHE A 274 37.21 -33.86 -13.04
CA PHE A 274 37.88 -33.85 -11.74
C PHE A 274 38.61 -35.18 -11.44
N GLN A 275 38.04 -36.32 -11.85
CA GLN A 275 38.69 -37.63 -11.71
C GLN A 275 39.97 -37.75 -12.56
N THR A 276 40.00 -37.16 -13.76
CA THR A 276 41.23 -37.16 -14.58
C THR A 276 42.35 -36.28 -14.03
N HIS A 277 42.05 -35.33 -13.14
CA HIS A 277 43.05 -34.47 -12.50
C HIS A 277 43.52 -34.97 -11.13
N SER A 278 42.80 -35.89 -10.48
CA SER A 278 43.17 -36.43 -9.15
C SER A 278 44.20 -37.56 -9.19
N GLU A 279 44.62 -38.04 -10.38
CA GLU A 279 45.74 -38.97 -10.52
C GLU A 279 47.10 -38.25 -10.58
N ALA A 280 47.13 -36.92 -10.55
CA ALA A 280 48.35 -36.15 -10.30
C ALA A 280 48.63 -36.12 -8.79
N GLU A 281 49.72 -36.79 -8.37
CA GLU A 281 50.10 -37.08 -6.98
C GLU A 281 49.95 -35.89 -6.00
N PRO A 282 49.09 -35.99 -4.96
CA PRO A 282 49.04 -35.01 -3.90
C PRO A 282 50.10 -35.33 -2.83
N SER A 283 51.28 -34.73 -2.98
CA SER A 283 52.19 -34.52 -1.84
C SER A 283 51.84 -33.17 -1.21
N VAL A 284 51.21 -33.19 -0.02
CA VAL A 284 51.39 -32.24 1.10
C VAL A 284 50.35 -32.56 2.19
N LEU A 285 50.89 -32.85 3.38
CA LEU A 285 50.20 -33.13 4.64
C LEU A 285 49.50 -31.90 5.18
N ILE A 286 48.21 -32.01 5.56
CA ILE A 286 47.59 -31.12 6.55
C ILE A 286 46.76 -31.98 7.52
N SER A 287 47.26 -32.07 8.74
CA SER A 287 46.57 -32.52 9.95
C SER A 287 45.67 -31.41 10.48
N ASP A 288 44.50 -31.81 10.99
CA ASP A 288 43.63 -31.11 11.97
C ASP A 288 42.20 -30.88 11.48
N ALA A 289 41.33 -31.88 11.71
CA ALA A 289 39.89 -31.76 11.59
C ALA A 289 39.20 -32.54 12.72
N SER A 290 39.03 -31.88 13.86
CA SER A 290 38.23 -32.37 14.98
C SER A 290 37.51 -31.21 15.65
N ASN A 291 36.33 -30.84 15.14
CA ASN A 291 35.23 -30.23 15.92
C ASN A 291 34.04 -29.78 15.07
N ILE A 292 33.16 -30.68 14.59
CA ILE A 292 31.74 -30.34 14.33
C ILE A 292 30.89 -31.62 14.43
N LEU A 293 30.46 -32.02 15.63
CA LEU A 293 29.27 -32.85 15.82
C LEU A 293 28.71 -32.63 17.23
N ARG A 294 27.50 -32.06 17.33
CA ARG A 294 26.47 -32.33 18.37
C ARG A 294 25.25 -31.41 18.17
N HIS A 295 24.13 -31.99 17.73
CA HIS A 295 22.78 -31.46 17.98
C HIS A 295 21.89 -32.62 18.47
N PRO A 296 21.07 -32.44 19.52
CA PRO A 296 20.28 -33.52 20.08
C PRO A 296 18.84 -33.57 19.52
N ALA A 297 18.40 -34.81 19.30
CA ALA A 297 17.07 -35.41 19.51
C ALA A 297 15.79 -34.56 19.32
N LEU A 298 15.06 -34.86 18.24
CA LEU A 298 13.62 -34.63 18.11
C LEU A 298 12.87 -35.78 18.78
N THR A 299 11.92 -35.44 19.65
CA THR A 299 11.09 -36.36 20.43
C THR A 299 9.88 -36.88 19.64
N ILE A 300 9.32 -37.98 20.14
CA ILE A 300 8.32 -38.88 19.53
C ILE A 300 6.92 -38.24 19.33
N GLU A 301 6.66 -37.03 19.84
CA GLU A 301 5.36 -36.34 19.72
C GLU A 301 5.05 -35.83 18.29
N ALA A 302 6.04 -35.78 17.40
CA ALA A 302 5.84 -35.34 16.02
C ALA A 302 5.20 -36.39 15.09
N PHE A 303 5.02 -37.63 15.54
CA PHE A 303 4.57 -38.74 14.67
C PHE A 303 3.04 -38.95 14.66
N ASP A 304 2.32 -38.58 15.73
CA ASP A 304 0.85 -38.74 15.83
C ASP A 304 0.06 -37.72 14.99
N ALA A 305 0.66 -36.57 14.65
CA ALA A 305 0.02 -35.53 13.83
C ALA A 305 -0.14 -35.90 12.35
N LEU A 306 0.46 -37.02 11.89
CA LEU A 306 0.46 -37.42 10.48
C LEU A 306 -0.71 -38.32 10.09
N PHE A 307 -1.43 -38.92 11.04
CA PHE A 307 -2.43 -39.97 10.74
C PHE A 307 -3.88 -39.58 11.02
N HIS A 308 -4.15 -38.42 11.63
CA HIS A 308 -5.52 -37.92 11.84
C HIS A 308 -5.65 -36.50 11.25
N PRO A 309 -6.27 -36.33 10.06
CA PRO A 309 -6.52 -35.00 9.55
C PRO A 309 -7.46 -34.28 10.55
N PRO A 310 -7.07 -33.10 11.07
CA PRO A 310 -7.94 -32.37 11.98
C PRO A 310 -9.25 -32.06 11.25
N ARG A 311 -10.36 -32.22 11.97
CA ARG A 311 -11.67 -31.76 11.52
C ARG A 311 -11.52 -30.30 11.08
N ARG A 312 -11.99 -29.97 9.87
CA ARG A 312 -12.00 -28.57 9.40
C ARG A 312 -12.84 -27.76 10.39
N PRO A 313 -12.28 -26.68 10.97
CA PRO A 313 -13.07 -25.82 11.84
C PRO A 313 -14.21 -25.20 11.05
N THR A 314 -15.34 -25.05 11.71
CA THR A 314 -16.47 -24.26 11.23
C THR A 314 -16.07 -22.79 11.12
N LEU A 315 -16.87 -22.01 10.39
CA LEU A 315 -16.64 -20.59 10.21
C LEU A 315 -16.72 -19.83 11.56
N ALA A 316 -17.62 -20.27 12.45
CA ALA A 316 -17.75 -19.77 13.82
C ALA A 316 -16.52 -20.10 14.68
N GLU A 317 -15.96 -21.31 14.61
CA GLU A 317 -14.73 -21.68 15.34
C GLU A 317 -13.51 -20.89 14.84
N THR A 318 -13.44 -20.61 13.53
CA THR A 318 -12.37 -19.81 12.94
C THR A 318 -12.45 -18.33 13.39
N LEU A 319 -13.68 -17.80 13.48
CA LEU A 319 -13.94 -16.47 14.04
C LEU A 319 -13.65 -16.41 15.55
N ALA A 320 -14.09 -17.41 16.32
CA ALA A 320 -13.84 -17.55 17.76
C ALA A 320 -12.32 -17.52 18.08
N ALA A 321 -11.52 -18.25 17.31
CA ALA A 321 -10.06 -18.24 17.44
C ALA A 321 -9.44 -16.85 17.19
N SER A 322 -10.08 -16.02 16.36
CA SER A 322 -9.64 -14.64 16.09
C SER A 322 -9.95 -13.68 17.25
N PHE A 323 -10.96 -13.98 18.09
CA PHE A 323 -11.26 -13.22 19.30
C PHE A 323 -10.29 -13.51 20.46
N GLY A 324 -9.71 -14.72 20.51
CA GLY A 324 -8.75 -15.12 21.54
C GLY A 324 -7.32 -14.56 21.38
N GLY A 325 -7.00 -13.99 20.21
CA GLY A 325 -5.73 -13.30 19.96
C GLY A 325 -5.83 -11.82 20.29
N GLN A 326 -4.80 -11.23 20.91
CA GLN A 326 -4.67 -9.81 21.28
C GLN A 326 -4.69 -8.84 20.07
N ARG A 327 -5.75 -8.85 19.26
CA ARG A 327 -5.98 -7.85 18.21
C ARG A 327 -6.97 -6.79 18.70
N PRO A 328 -6.79 -5.53 18.29
CA PRO A 328 -7.65 -4.45 18.72
C PRO A 328 -9.07 -4.65 18.19
N PHE A 329 -10.04 -4.31 19.04
CA PHE A 329 -11.49 -4.35 18.85
C PHE A 329 -11.92 -4.02 17.40
N VAL A 330 -12.20 -5.06 16.61
CA VAL A 330 -13.07 -4.91 15.43
C VAL A 330 -14.49 -4.84 15.97
N SER A 331 -15.25 -3.82 15.59
CA SER A 331 -16.63 -3.69 16.06
C SER A 331 -17.47 -4.86 15.52
N GLN A 332 -18.43 -5.37 16.30
CA GLN A 332 -19.33 -6.46 15.83
C GLN A 332 -19.97 -6.12 14.48
N GLY A 333 -20.30 -4.85 14.25
CA GLY A 333 -20.86 -4.37 12.98
C GLY A 333 -19.91 -4.50 11.77
N GLU A 334 -18.60 -4.40 11.96
CA GLU A 334 -17.61 -4.61 10.89
C GLU A 334 -17.48 -6.10 10.54
N LEU A 335 -17.50 -6.99 11.54
CA LEU A 335 -17.48 -8.44 11.32
C LEU A 335 -18.73 -8.91 10.57
N VAL A 336 -19.92 -8.46 10.99
CA VAL A 336 -21.18 -8.76 10.29
C VAL A 336 -21.14 -8.24 8.86
N ARG A 337 -20.60 -7.04 8.63
CA ARG A 337 -20.49 -6.44 7.30
C ARG A 337 -19.59 -7.27 6.38
N ASP A 338 -18.43 -7.69 6.85
CA ASP A 338 -17.46 -8.46 6.06
C ASP A 338 -17.96 -9.88 5.76
N LEU A 339 -18.61 -10.53 6.73
CA LEU A 339 -19.22 -11.85 6.54
C LEU A 339 -20.34 -11.79 5.50
N ARG A 340 -21.22 -10.80 5.61
CA ARG A 340 -22.34 -10.60 4.69
C ARG A 340 -21.87 -10.42 3.25
N VAL A 341 -20.78 -9.67 3.02
CA VAL A 341 -20.22 -9.49 1.67
C VAL A 341 -19.77 -10.83 1.06
N ARG A 342 -19.18 -11.72 1.86
CA ARG A 342 -18.77 -13.06 1.39
C ARG A 342 -19.97 -13.94 1.07
N LEU A 343 -20.98 -13.97 1.94
CA LEU A 343 -22.20 -14.76 1.73
C LEU A 343 -22.96 -14.31 0.48
N ILE A 344 -22.98 -13.00 0.19
CA ILE A 344 -23.55 -12.47 -1.06
C ILE A 344 -22.75 -12.95 -2.29
N GLN A 345 -21.41 -13.03 -2.20
CA GLN A 345 -20.58 -13.58 -3.29
C GLN A 345 -20.82 -15.07 -3.53
N GLU A 346 -21.30 -15.78 -2.51
CA GLU A 346 -21.70 -17.20 -2.58
C GLU A 346 -23.14 -17.41 -3.05
N GLY A 347 -23.87 -16.32 -3.35
CA GLY A 347 -25.17 -16.35 -4.01
C GLY A 347 -26.37 -16.11 -3.10
N LEU A 348 -26.17 -15.80 -1.81
CA LEU A 348 -27.28 -15.49 -0.90
C LEU A 348 -27.89 -14.12 -1.19
N SER A 349 -29.19 -13.99 -0.98
CA SER A 349 -29.84 -12.67 -0.99
C SER A 349 -29.35 -11.81 0.18
N TRP A 350 -29.50 -10.49 0.06
CA TRP A 350 -29.01 -9.56 1.08
C TRP A 350 -29.62 -9.82 2.48
N SER A 351 -30.90 -10.18 2.55
CA SER A 351 -31.59 -10.48 3.81
C SER A 351 -31.15 -11.80 4.43
N GLU A 352 -30.95 -12.85 3.62
CA GLU A 352 -30.45 -14.15 4.10
C GLU A 352 -29.00 -14.01 4.59
N ALA A 353 -28.15 -13.32 3.82
CA ALA A 353 -26.76 -13.05 4.18
C ALA A 353 -26.62 -12.21 5.45
N GLN A 354 -27.57 -11.28 5.73
CA GLN A 354 -27.58 -10.51 6.98
C GLN A 354 -27.90 -11.42 8.18
N ALA A 355 -28.96 -12.22 8.09
CA ALA A 355 -29.40 -13.10 9.17
C ALA A 355 -28.33 -14.16 9.51
N GLU A 356 -27.74 -14.79 8.49
CA GLU A 356 -26.69 -15.80 8.66
C GLU A 356 -25.39 -15.19 9.20
N ALA A 357 -25.04 -13.96 8.80
CA ALA A 357 -23.89 -13.24 9.35
C ALA A 357 -24.08 -12.90 10.84
N GLU A 358 -25.26 -12.44 11.25
CA GLU A 358 -25.57 -12.16 12.65
C GLU A 358 -25.53 -13.44 13.50
N GLN A 359 -26.17 -14.53 13.02
CA GLN A 359 -26.16 -15.82 13.71
C GLN A 359 -24.73 -16.37 13.87
N THR A 360 -23.92 -16.32 12.82
CA THR A 360 -22.54 -16.84 12.86
C THR A 360 -21.66 -16.05 13.84
N VAL A 361 -21.85 -14.73 13.92
CA VAL A 361 -21.13 -13.88 14.87
C VAL A 361 -21.58 -14.17 16.31
N ASP A 362 -22.88 -14.39 16.54
CA ASP A 362 -23.42 -14.78 17.84
C ASP A 362 -22.89 -16.14 18.31
N GLU A 363 -22.88 -17.15 17.44
CA GLU A 363 -22.29 -18.47 17.73
C GLU A 363 -20.79 -18.35 18.06
N ALA A 364 -20.04 -17.52 17.33
CA ALA A 364 -18.63 -17.28 17.60
C ALA A 364 -18.39 -16.61 18.97
N ILE A 365 -19.24 -15.66 19.37
CA ILE A 365 -19.20 -15.00 20.70
C ILE A 365 -19.47 -16.02 21.80
N GLN A 366 -20.46 -16.90 21.60
CA GLN A 366 -20.81 -17.95 22.56
C GLN A 366 -19.68 -18.98 22.71
N ILE A 367 -19.06 -19.43 21.60
CA ILE A 367 -17.90 -20.34 21.62
C ILE A 367 -16.71 -19.69 22.35
N ALA A 368 -16.51 -18.38 22.16
CA ALA A 368 -15.45 -17.63 22.83
C ALA A 368 -15.72 -17.34 24.32
N GLY A 369 -16.90 -17.66 24.85
CA GLY A 369 -17.28 -17.40 26.24
C GLY A 369 -17.39 -15.91 26.58
N LEU A 370 -17.65 -15.05 25.59
CA LEU A 370 -17.75 -13.60 25.79
C LEU A 370 -19.20 -13.22 26.12
N GLU A 371 -19.40 -12.43 27.18
CA GLU A 371 -20.71 -11.86 27.47
C GLU A 371 -21.10 -10.84 26.40
N ARG A 372 -22.35 -10.89 25.93
CA ARG A 372 -22.89 -9.87 25.01
C ARG A 372 -22.75 -8.49 25.67
N PRO A 373 -22.13 -7.50 25.02
CA PRO A 373 -22.17 -6.13 25.51
C PRO A 373 -23.65 -5.72 25.59
N ARG A 374 -24.13 -5.41 26.82
CA ARG A 374 -25.49 -4.90 27.02
C ARG A 374 -25.67 -3.70 26.11
N SER A 375 -26.59 -3.79 25.15
CA SER A 375 -26.82 -2.74 24.18
C SER A 375 -27.20 -1.45 24.90
N THR A 376 -26.31 -0.47 24.89
CA THR A 376 -26.55 0.90 25.40
C THR A 376 -27.52 1.70 24.51
N ILE A 377 -28.15 1.07 23.51
CA ILE A 377 -28.91 1.73 22.45
C ILE A 377 -30.34 2.11 22.90
N ALA A 378 -30.86 1.58 24.01
CA ALA A 378 -32.20 1.96 24.50
C ALA A 378 -32.26 3.33 25.23
N GLY A 379 -31.12 3.97 25.54
CA GLY A 379 -31.09 5.21 26.34
C GLY A 379 -31.08 6.53 25.54
N GLY A 380 -30.80 6.50 24.23
CA GLY A 380 -30.49 7.71 23.46
C GLY A 380 -31.69 8.56 23.02
N TYR A 381 -32.92 8.01 23.03
CA TYR A 381 -34.09 8.69 22.45
C TYR A 381 -35.00 9.37 23.49
N ARG A 382 -34.82 9.16 24.80
CA ARG A 382 -35.67 9.77 25.84
C ARG A 382 -35.22 11.16 26.28
N LEU A 383 -33.92 11.46 26.21
CA LEU A 383 -33.37 12.74 26.69
C LEU A 383 -33.61 13.94 25.75
N SER A 384 -34.07 13.71 24.50
CA SER A 384 -34.36 14.82 23.57
C SER A 384 -35.78 15.39 23.69
N GLN A 385 -36.70 14.67 24.35
CA GLN A 385 -38.08 15.12 24.57
C GLN A 385 -38.21 15.95 25.87
N GLU A 386 -37.47 15.63 26.93
CA GLU A 386 -37.55 16.36 28.21
C GLU A 386 -36.91 17.77 28.15
N ARG A 387 -35.96 18.02 27.25
CA ARG A 387 -35.32 19.35 27.10
C ARG A 387 -36.13 20.35 26.27
N LYS A 388 -37.23 19.94 25.63
CA LYS A 388 -38.17 20.85 24.96
C LYS A 388 -39.26 21.41 25.89
N ALA A 389 -39.32 20.98 27.15
CA ALA A 389 -40.30 21.46 28.13
C ALA A 389 -39.75 22.52 29.11
N VAL A 390 -38.49 22.94 28.98
CA VAL A 390 -37.83 23.91 29.89
C VAL A 390 -37.22 25.11 29.13
N ARG A 391 -37.73 25.40 27.94
CA ARG A 391 -37.54 26.66 27.21
C ARG A 391 -38.84 27.01 26.53
#